data_AF-A0AAN7VEK9-F1
#
_entry.id   AF-A0AAN7VEK9-F1
#
_cell.length_a   1.000
_cell.length_b   1.000
_cell.length_c   1.000
_cell.angle_alpha   90.00
_cell.angle_beta   90.00
_cell.angle_gamma   90.00
#
_symmetry.space_group_name_H-M   'P 1'
#
loop_
_entity.id
_entity.type
_entity.pdbx_description
1 polymer ?
#
loop_
_entity_poly.entity_id
_entity_poly.type
_entity_poly.pdbx_seq_one_letter_code
_entity_poly.pdbx_strand_id
1 'polypeptide(L)'
;MKLFAILIGFVSVQCVFSEPCGKPVKNSTDDCMKIIHPLHKLLGDVPNLPGQCLEQITDLLKKLRVDINNGLSTTTHSECLKMALQHVDDLSQSYMAKIISVDGSIKQRFIGVYLDLGNAIVGAQECVNKPISSCKQIKECCTNVRNKLYASKNSSIEKVSDFLVAFASEFGKTCHSIFDSIRNIERDVATC
;
A
#
# COMPACT_ATOMS: atom_id res chain seq x y z
N MET A 1 73.47 -11.29 -2.82
CA MET A 1 72.91 -11.86 -4.06
C MET A 1 71.65 -12.66 -3.72
N LYS A 2 70.56 -12.40 -4.46
CA LYS A 2 69.38 -13.26 -4.72
C LYS A 2 68.46 -13.61 -3.52
N LEU A 3 67.24 -13.07 -3.40
CA LEU A 3 65.99 -13.39 -4.15
C LEU A 3 65.73 -14.90 -4.28
N PHE A 4 64.69 -15.44 -3.64
CA PHE A 4 63.56 -16.19 -4.27
C PHE A 4 62.58 -16.80 -3.23
N ALA A 5 61.29 -16.81 -3.60
CA ALA A 5 60.05 -17.24 -2.90
C ALA A 5 59.52 -16.27 -1.82
N ILE A 6 58.59 -15.32 -2.01
CA ILE A 6 57.39 -15.17 -2.86
C ILE A 6 56.29 -16.23 -2.62
N LEU A 7 55.19 -15.73 -2.02
CA LEU A 7 53.77 -16.13 -2.12
C LEU A 7 53.39 -17.59 -1.88
N ILE A 8 52.55 -17.84 -0.86
CA ILE A 8 51.21 -18.46 -0.95
C ILE A 8 50.61 -18.46 0.47
N GLY A 9 49.38 -17.96 0.60
CA GLY A 9 48.64 -17.99 1.86
C GLY A 9 47.64 -16.86 2.12
N PHE A 10 47.55 -15.85 1.23
CA PHE A 10 46.45 -14.88 1.20
C PHE A 10 45.28 -15.42 0.37
N VAL A 11 44.65 -16.52 0.78
CA VAL A 11 43.36 -16.95 0.22
C VAL A 11 42.63 -17.76 1.29
N SER A 12 41.32 -17.55 1.42
CA SER A 12 40.37 -18.15 2.38
C SER A 12 40.45 -17.53 3.78
N VAL A 13 39.63 -16.54 4.16
CA VAL A 13 38.16 -16.52 4.13
C VAL A 13 37.66 -15.06 4.02
N GLN A 14 37.49 -14.55 2.79
CA GLN A 14 36.76 -13.30 2.51
C GLN A 14 35.42 -13.55 1.78
N CYS A 15 34.92 -14.78 1.77
CA CYS A 15 33.67 -15.12 1.08
C CYS A 15 32.52 -15.33 2.05
N VAL A 16 32.11 -14.29 2.78
CA VAL A 16 30.75 -14.16 3.38
C VAL A 16 30.26 -12.70 3.30
N PHE A 17 30.57 -11.99 2.21
CA PHE A 17 30.15 -10.60 2.01
C PHE A 17 29.51 -10.38 0.65
N SER A 18 28.50 -11.19 0.32
CA SER A 18 27.55 -10.91 -0.78
C SER A 18 26.61 -12.10 -0.94
N GLU A 19 25.80 -12.41 0.09
CA GLU A 19 24.57 -13.12 -0.23
C GLU A 19 23.71 -12.14 -1.04
N PRO A 20 23.42 -12.43 -2.33
CA PRO A 20 22.39 -11.70 -3.03
C PRO A 20 21.11 -11.87 -2.21
N CYS A 21 20.35 -10.81 -2.03
CA CYS A 21 19.10 -10.87 -1.28
C CYS A 21 18.11 -11.72 -2.09
N GLY A 22 18.15 -13.04 -1.91
CA GLY A 22 17.32 -14.05 -2.60
C GLY A 22 15.85 -14.04 -2.16
N LYS A 23 15.37 -12.87 -1.72
CA LYS A 23 13.98 -12.67 -1.32
C LYS A 23 13.21 -12.04 -2.49
N PRO A 24 11.94 -12.40 -2.69
CA PRO A 24 11.05 -11.67 -3.59
C PRO A 24 11.09 -10.17 -3.28
N VAL A 25 11.04 -9.32 -4.32
CA VAL A 25 11.07 -7.84 -4.22
C VAL A 25 10.11 -7.33 -3.14
N LYS A 26 8.90 -7.87 -3.08
CA LYS A 26 7.87 -7.53 -2.08
C LYS A 26 8.35 -7.69 -0.63
N ASN A 27 9.09 -8.77 -0.32
CA ASN A 27 9.59 -9.04 1.02
C ASN A 27 10.77 -8.12 1.37
N SER A 28 11.59 -7.77 0.38
CA SER A 28 12.70 -6.83 0.53
C SER A 28 12.20 -5.38 0.74
N THR A 29 11.09 -5.00 0.10
CA THR A 29 10.42 -3.71 0.35
C THR A 29 9.85 -3.64 1.76
N ASP A 30 9.17 -4.68 2.23
CA ASP A 30 8.65 -4.73 3.61
C ASP A 30 9.76 -4.63 4.67
N ASP A 31 10.85 -5.38 4.50
CA ASP A 31 12.04 -5.30 5.35
C ASP A 31 12.65 -3.89 5.36
N CYS A 32 12.66 -3.20 4.21
CA CYS A 32 13.12 -1.81 4.10
C CYS A 32 12.19 -0.83 4.83
N MET A 33 10.87 -0.97 4.67
CA MET A 33 9.88 -0.12 5.34
C MET A 33 9.91 -0.30 6.86
N LYS A 34 10.15 -1.52 7.33
CA LYS A 34 10.37 -1.81 8.76
C LYS A 34 11.56 -1.07 9.36
N ILE A 35 12.61 -0.83 8.58
CA ILE A 35 13.74 0.01 9.01
C ILE A 35 13.32 1.49 9.09
N ILE A 36 12.47 1.94 8.17
CA ILE A 36 12.07 3.34 8.03
C ILE A 36 11.11 3.78 9.15
N HIS A 37 10.11 2.96 9.49
CA HIS A 37 9.10 3.35 10.48
C HIS A 37 8.57 2.15 11.27
N PRO A 38 8.35 2.26 12.60
CA PRO A 38 7.79 1.16 13.40
C PRO A 38 6.41 0.71 12.92
N LEU A 39 5.54 1.64 12.53
CA LEU A 39 4.22 1.38 11.92
C LEU A 39 4.27 1.04 10.42
N HIS A 40 5.36 0.43 9.92
CA HIS A 40 5.54 0.05 8.51
C HIS A 40 4.38 -0.71 7.86
N LYS A 41 3.59 -1.47 8.62
CA LYS A 41 2.40 -2.15 8.11
C LYS A 41 1.37 -1.16 7.56
N LEU A 42 1.20 -0.01 8.22
CA LEU A 42 0.32 1.06 7.74
C LEU A 42 0.89 1.80 6.52
N LEU A 43 2.18 1.62 6.21
CA LEU A 43 2.81 2.17 5.00
C LEU A 43 2.61 1.28 3.76
N GLY A 44 2.35 -0.02 3.96
CA GLY A 44 2.30 -1.02 2.89
C GLY A 44 0.99 -1.78 2.75
N ASP A 45 0.01 -1.58 3.65
CA ASP A 45 -1.30 -2.23 3.53
C ASP A 45 -2.13 -1.62 2.39
N VAL A 46 -2.16 -2.37 1.29
CA VAL A 46 -2.93 -2.20 0.05
C VAL A 46 -4.37 -1.67 0.24
N PRO A 47 -5.21 -2.19 1.16
CA PRO A 47 -6.57 -1.67 1.31
C PRO A 47 -6.65 -0.20 1.79
N ASN A 48 -5.53 0.38 2.24
CA ASN A 48 -5.50 1.76 2.69
C ASN A 48 -5.06 2.74 1.60
N LEU A 49 -4.58 2.30 0.43
CA LEU A 49 -4.23 3.24 -0.63
C LEU A 49 -5.48 3.72 -1.39
N PRO A 50 -5.66 5.03 -1.63
CA PRO A 50 -6.90 5.53 -2.21
C PRO A 50 -7.19 4.98 -3.60
N GLY A 51 -6.14 4.82 -4.43
CA GLY A 51 -6.26 4.23 -5.75
C GLY A 51 -6.77 2.79 -5.72
N GLN A 52 -6.26 1.96 -4.81
CA GLN A 52 -6.65 0.54 -4.72
C GLN A 52 -8.05 0.37 -4.15
N CYS A 53 -8.43 1.18 -3.15
CA CYS A 53 -9.81 1.19 -2.65
C CYS A 53 -10.80 1.62 -3.76
N LEU A 54 -10.48 2.66 -4.53
CA LEU A 54 -11.31 3.11 -5.67
C LEU A 54 -11.46 2.03 -6.74
N GLU A 55 -10.36 1.40 -7.13
CA GLU A 55 -10.34 0.33 -8.14
C GLU A 55 -11.22 -0.85 -7.70
N GLN A 56 -11.01 -1.35 -6.48
CA GLN A 56 -11.80 -2.47 -5.94
C GLN A 56 -13.30 -2.15 -5.85
N ILE A 57 -13.66 -0.96 -5.38
CA ILE A 57 -15.08 -0.55 -5.31
C ILE A 57 -15.68 -0.47 -6.72
N THR A 58 -14.94 0.11 -7.68
CA THR A 58 -15.38 0.22 -9.08
C THR A 58 -15.68 -1.15 -9.66
N ASP A 59 -14.76 -2.10 -9.48
CA ASP A 59 -14.89 -3.45 -10.02
C ASP A 59 -16.05 -4.21 -9.39
N LEU A 60 -16.22 -4.10 -8.07
CA LEU A 60 -17.33 -4.74 -7.36
C LEU A 60 -18.69 -4.18 -7.81
N LEU A 61 -18.84 -2.86 -7.90
CA LEU A 61 -20.09 -2.24 -8.36
C LEU A 61 -20.41 -2.62 -9.81
N LYS A 62 -19.40 -2.64 -10.68
CA LYS A 62 -19.55 -3.05 -12.08
C LYS A 62 -20.00 -4.50 -12.18
N LYS A 63 -19.36 -5.40 -11.43
CA LYS A 63 -19.72 -6.82 -11.38
C LYS A 63 -21.15 -7.01 -10.88
N LEU A 64 -21.51 -6.38 -9.76
CA LEU A 64 -22.83 -6.49 -9.17
C LEU A 64 -23.94 -5.98 -10.10
N ARG A 65 -23.70 -4.89 -10.82
CA ARG A 65 -24.63 -4.40 -11.86
C ARG A 65 -24.86 -5.44 -12.95
N VAL A 66 -23.82 -6.11 -13.42
CA VAL A 66 -23.94 -7.18 -14.43
C VAL A 66 -24.78 -8.34 -13.88
N ASP A 67 -24.49 -8.77 -12.66
CA ASP A 67 -25.23 -9.87 -12.00
C ASP A 67 -26.73 -9.53 -11.86
N ILE A 68 -27.06 -8.31 -11.45
CA ILE A 68 -28.45 -7.83 -11.35
C ILE A 68 -29.15 -7.80 -12.72
N ASN A 69 -28.49 -7.28 -13.76
CA ASN A 69 -29.07 -7.21 -15.11
C ASN A 69 -29.32 -8.60 -15.71
N ASN A 70 -28.43 -9.56 -15.43
CA ASN A 70 -28.61 -10.96 -15.82
C ASN A 70 -29.78 -11.60 -15.04
N GLY A 71 -29.93 -11.27 -13.76
CA GLY A 71 -31.09 -11.70 -12.96
C GLY A 71 -32.40 -11.13 -13.50
N LEU A 72 -32.46 -9.83 -13.81
CA LEU A 72 -33.65 -9.15 -14.33
C LEU A 72 -34.15 -9.72 -15.67
N SER A 73 -33.23 -10.25 -16.49
CA SER A 73 -33.58 -10.88 -17.77
C SER A 73 -34.08 -12.32 -17.62
N THR A 74 -33.98 -12.92 -16.43
CA THR A 74 -34.28 -14.35 -16.19
C THR A 74 -35.32 -14.63 -15.11
N THR A 75 -35.68 -13.67 -14.25
CA THR A 75 -36.58 -13.89 -13.10
C THR A 75 -37.82 -12.98 -13.09
N THR A 76 -38.91 -13.46 -12.46
CA THR A 76 -40.13 -12.70 -12.18
C THR A 76 -40.03 -11.80 -10.94
N HIS A 77 -39.00 -11.97 -10.09
CA HIS A 77 -38.70 -11.12 -8.92
C HIS A 77 -38.08 -9.76 -9.32
N SER A 78 -38.68 -9.10 -10.31
CA SER A 78 -38.10 -7.92 -10.95
C SER A 78 -38.02 -6.70 -10.02
N GLU A 79 -38.89 -6.60 -9.02
CA GLU A 79 -38.93 -5.44 -8.11
C GLU A 79 -37.77 -5.46 -7.10
N CYS A 80 -37.45 -6.63 -6.53
CA CYS A 80 -36.31 -6.80 -5.62
C CYS A 80 -35.00 -6.44 -6.32
N LEU A 81 -34.78 -6.98 -7.53
CA LEU A 81 -33.60 -6.69 -8.33
C LEU A 81 -33.55 -5.24 -8.84
N LYS A 82 -34.69 -4.61 -9.15
CA LYS A 82 -34.74 -3.17 -9.49
C LYS A 82 -34.34 -2.29 -8.30
N MET A 83 -34.78 -2.62 -7.08
CA MET A 83 -34.34 -1.91 -5.88
C MET A 83 -32.84 -2.08 -5.64
N ALA A 84 -32.31 -3.29 -5.80
CA ALA A 84 -30.86 -3.52 -5.71
C ALA A 84 -30.08 -2.71 -6.76
N LEU A 85 -30.59 -2.63 -8.00
CA LEU A 85 -29.97 -1.82 -9.06
C LEU A 85 -29.94 -0.34 -8.70
N GLN A 86 -31.03 0.19 -8.15
CA GLN A 86 -31.10 1.57 -7.68
C GLN A 86 -30.04 1.85 -6.60
N HIS A 87 -29.86 0.95 -5.63
CA HIS A 87 -28.82 1.09 -4.61
C HIS A 87 -27.40 1.05 -5.19
N VAL A 88 -27.15 0.23 -6.22
CA VAL A 88 -25.87 0.25 -6.95
C VAL A 88 -25.66 1.60 -7.63
N ASP A 89 -26.69 2.15 -8.27
CA ASP A 89 -26.62 3.44 -8.96
C ASP A 89 -26.33 4.58 -7.97
N ASP A 90 -27.07 4.65 -6.87
CA ASP A 90 -26.88 5.67 -5.82
C ASP A 90 -25.48 5.60 -5.20
N LEU A 91 -24.98 4.38 -4.96
CA LEU A 91 -23.63 4.19 -4.44
C LEU A 91 -22.58 4.61 -5.47
N SER A 92 -22.76 4.23 -6.74
CA SER A 92 -21.82 4.55 -7.84
C SER A 92 -21.65 6.04 -8.07
N GLN A 93 -22.68 6.85 -7.79
CA GLN A 93 -22.64 8.31 -7.94
C GLN A 93 -21.88 9.00 -6.80
N SER A 94 -21.79 8.38 -5.62
CA SER A 94 -21.35 9.08 -4.39
C SER A 94 -20.04 8.58 -3.79
N TYR A 95 -19.63 7.32 -4.04
CA TYR A 95 -18.48 6.73 -3.35
C TYR A 95 -17.15 7.45 -3.66
N MET A 96 -16.92 7.86 -4.92
CA MET A 96 -15.69 8.55 -5.32
C MET A 96 -15.53 9.87 -4.57
N ALA A 97 -16.59 10.67 -4.49
CA ALA A 97 -16.58 11.96 -3.81
C ALA A 97 -16.25 11.79 -2.31
N LYS A 98 -16.82 10.77 -1.65
CA LYS A 98 -16.53 10.45 -0.24
C LYS A 98 -15.04 10.11 -0.03
N ILE A 99 -14.49 9.24 -0.89
CA ILE A 99 -13.08 8.82 -0.81
C ILE A 99 -12.14 10.00 -1.05
N ILE A 100 -12.37 10.79 -2.11
CA ILE A 100 -11.56 11.97 -2.45
C ILE A 100 -11.62 13.01 -1.32
N SER A 101 -12.80 13.23 -0.73
CA SER A 101 -12.97 14.19 0.36
C SER A 101 -12.17 13.80 1.60
N VAL A 102 -12.26 12.54 2.03
CA VAL A 102 -11.54 12.06 3.22
C VAL A 102 -10.03 12.02 2.98
N ASP A 103 -9.59 11.52 1.83
CA ASP A 103 -8.17 11.54 1.43
C ASP A 103 -7.61 12.98 1.40
N GLY A 104 -8.33 13.91 0.79
CA GLY A 104 -7.95 15.32 0.73
C GLY A 104 -7.85 15.98 2.11
N SER A 105 -8.83 15.71 2.98
CA SER A 105 -8.85 16.22 4.37
C SER A 105 -7.63 15.76 5.17
N ILE A 106 -7.28 14.47 5.08
CA ILE A 106 -6.13 13.91 5.80
C ILE A 106 -4.82 14.46 5.22
N LYS A 107 -4.67 14.48 3.89
CA LYS A 107 -3.50 15.04 3.22
C LYS A 107 -3.28 16.51 3.54
N GLN A 108 -4.36 17.30 3.60
CA GLN A 108 -4.26 18.72 3.95
C GLN A 108 -3.81 18.90 5.41
N ARG A 109 -4.32 18.09 6.34
CA ARG A 109 -3.94 18.14 7.76
C ARG A 109 -2.47 17.78 8.01
N PHE A 110 -1.92 16.89 7.19
CA PHE A 110 -0.57 16.35 7.34
C PHE A 110 0.35 16.64 6.14
N ILE A 111 0.14 17.74 5.40
CA ILE A 111 0.75 17.95 4.07
C ILE A 111 2.28 17.81 4.06
N GLY A 112 2.97 18.31 5.08
CA GLY A 112 4.43 18.19 5.19
C GLY A 112 4.89 16.75 5.39
N VAL A 113 4.20 16.01 6.26
CA VAL A 113 4.46 14.57 6.49
C VAL A 113 4.13 13.75 5.25
N TYR A 114 3.01 14.04 4.59
CA TYR A 114 2.55 13.32 3.40
C TYR A 114 3.60 13.36 2.28
N LEU A 115 4.16 14.54 1.99
CA LEU A 115 5.19 14.70 0.97
C LEU A 115 6.49 13.99 1.35
N ASP A 116 6.97 14.20 2.57
CA ASP A 116 8.22 13.58 3.04
C ASP A 116 8.13 12.05 3.08
N LEU A 117 6.99 11.53 3.51
CA LEU A 117 6.73 10.09 3.58
C LEU A 117 6.58 9.48 2.19
N GLY A 118 5.91 10.17 1.26
CA GLY A 118 5.84 9.75 -0.15
C GLY A 118 7.23 9.60 -0.76
N ASN A 119 8.12 10.57 -0.52
CA ASN A 119 9.52 10.51 -0.95
C ASN A 119 10.28 9.35 -0.28
N ALA A 120 10.00 9.06 0.99
CA ALA A 120 10.62 7.94 1.70
C ALA A 120 10.17 6.59 1.14
N ILE A 121 8.88 6.43 0.77
CA ILE A 121 8.36 5.22 0.13
C ILE A 121 9.02 5.00 -1.23
N VAL A 122 9.11 6.04 -2.07
CA VAL A 122 9.80 5.96 -3.37
C VAL A 122 11.27 5.58 -3.17
N GLY A 123 11.96 6.25 -2.25
CA GLY A 123 13.37 5.95 -1.95
C GLY A 123 13.58 4.52 -1.43
N ALA A 124 12.67 3.99 -0.61
CA ALA A 124 12.71 2.60 -0.15
C ALA A 124 12.59 1.61 -1.33
N GLN A 125 11.70 1.92 -2.28
CA GLN A 125 11.49 1.11 -3.47
C GLN A 125 12.71 1.15 -4.39
N GLU A 126 13.31 2.32 -4.59
CA GLU A 126 14.58 2.48 -5.30
C GLU A 126 15.73 1.72 -4.63
N CYS A 127 15.79 1.67 -3.29
CA CYS A 127 16.79 0.88 -2.58
C CYS A 127 16.69 -0.62 -2.90
N VAL A 128 15.47 -1.14 -3.05
CA VAL A 128 15.21 -2.56 -3.31
C VAL A 128 15.33 -2.90 -4.80
N ASN A 129 14.95 -2.00 -5.69
CA ASN A 129 14.94 -2.22 -7.13
C ASN A 129 16.33 -2.11 -7.79
N LYS A 130 17.38 -1.74 -7.03
CA LYS A 130 18.74 -1.65 -7.56
C LYS A 130 19.25 -3.03 -7.99
N PRO A 131 19.63 -3.21 -9.26
CA PRO A 131 20.19 -4.48 -9.73
C PRO A 131 21.48 -4.80 -8.95
N ILE A 132 21.58 -6.02 -8.41
CA ILE A 132 22.79 -6.58 -7.76
C ILE A 132 23.13 -5.95 -6.39
N SER A 133 22.15 -5.42 -5.64
CA SER A 133 22.41 -4.94 -4.28
C SER A 133 22.47 -6.08 -3.25
N SER A 134 23.55 -6.13 -2.47
CA SER A 134 23.62 -7.01 -1.28
C SER A 134 22.62 -6.57 -0.21
N CYS A 135 22.17 -7.49 0.66
CA CYS A 135 21.27 -7.12 1.76
C CYS A 135 21.84 -6.04 2.69
N LYS A 136 23.19 -5.99 2.84
CA LYS A 136 23.87 -4.93 3.59
C LYS A 136 23.70 -3.56 2.93
N GLN A 137 23.90 -3.48 1.61
CA GLN A 137 23.71 -2.24 0.84
C GLN A 137 22.25 -1.77 0.85
N ILE A 138 21.29 -2.71 0.75
CA ILE A 138 19.85 -2.39 0.87
C ILE A 138 19.58 -1.81 2.25
N LYS A 139 20.05 -2.45 3.33
CA LYS A 139 19.85 -1.98 4.70
C LYS A 139 20.44 -0.59 4.96
N GLU A 140 21.66 -0.33 4.48
CA GLU A 140 22.31 0.98 4.55
C GLU A 140 21.50 2.04 3.78
N CYS A 141 21.02 1.69 2.58
CA CYS A 141 20.15 2.56 1.77
C CYS A 141 18.84 2.90 2.51
N CYS A 142 18.12 1.91 3.04
CA CYS A 142 16.88 2.11 3.80
C CYS A 142 17.11 2.94 5.08
N THR A 143 18.27 2.77 5.73
CA THR A 143 18.66 3.59 6.89
C THR A 143 18.89 5.05 6.49
N ASN A 144 19.50 5.29 5.32
CA ASN A 144 19.66 6.65 4.81
C ASN A 144 18.31 7.29 4.44
N VAL A 145 17.38 6.52 3.86
CA VAL A 145 16.01 6.98 3.60
C VAL A 145 15.32 7.38 4.91
N ARG A 146 15.40 6.53 5.94
CA ARG A 146 14.90 6.83 7.30
C ARG A 146 15.48 8.14 7.83
N ASN A 147 16.80 8.31 7.76
CA ASN A 147 17.47 9.48 8.29
C ASN A 147 17.03 10.75 7.54
N LYS A 148 16.84 10.69 6.22
CA LYS A 148 16.32 11.81 5.43
C LYS A 148 14.89 12.16 5.81
N LEU A 149 14.02 11.16 5.99
CA LEU A 149 12.63 11.36 6.42
C LEU A 149 12.58 12.15 7.73
N TYR A 150 13.32 11.73 8.76
CA TYR A 150 13.28 12.37 10.08
C TYR A 150 14.23 13.56 10.26
N ALA A 151 15.06 13.87 9.26
CA ALA A 151 15.81 15.13 9.23
C ALA A 151 14.95 16.30 8.75
N SER A 152 13.79 16.04 8.14
CA SER A 152 12.85 17.09 7.73
C SER A 152 12.16 17.73 8.94
N LYS A 153 12.03 19.06 8.92
CA LYS A 153 11.35 19.84 9.98
C LYS A 153 9.88 19.44 10.16
N ASN A 154 9.26 18.89 9.12
CA ASN A 154 7.85 18.51 9.13
C ASN A 154 7.62 17.09 9.65
N SER A 155 8.66 16.28 9.76
CA SER A 155 8.56 14.84 9.96
C SER A 155 9.34 14.39 11.18
N SER A 156 8.60 14.12 12.26
CA SER A 156 9.11 13.35 13.41
C SER A 156 8.46 11.95 13.42
N ILE A 157 9.01 11.03 14.21
CA ILE A 157 8.42 9.68 14.34
C ILE A 157 6.96 9.78 14.79
N GLU A 158 6.66 10.68 15.71
CA GLU A 158 5.31 10.92 16.23
C GLU A 158 4.39 11.46 15.13
N LYS A 159 4.80 12.51 14.41
CA LYS A 159 3.98 13.10 13.34
C LYS A 159 3.70 12.12 12.19
N VAL A 160 4.69 11.31 11.82
CA VAL A 160 4.51 10.26 10.81
C VAL A 160 3.56 9.18 11.36
N SER A 161 3.69 8.80 12.63
CA SER A 161 2.77 7.85 13.27
C SER A 161 1.33 8.38 13.30
N ASP A 162 1.14 9.64 13.70
CA ASP A 162 -0.17 10.29 13.76
C ASP A 162 -0.83 10.35 12.39
N PHE A 163 -0.06 10.70 11.35
CA PHE A 163 -0.54 10.64 9.97
C PHE A 163 -1.01 9.23 9.60
N LEU A 164 -0.19 8.20 9.86
CA LEU A 164 -0.54 6.82 9.49
C LEU A 164 -1.76 6.30 10.23
N VAL A 165 -1.91 6.66 11.50
CA VAL A 165 -3.08 6.31 12.30
C VAL A 165 -4.32 7.06 11.81
N ALA A 166 -4.23 8.36 11.56
CA ALA A 166 -5.33 9.17 11.02
C ALA A 166 -5.76 8.64 9.65
N PHE A 167 -4.78 8.34 8.79
CA PHE A 167 -5.01 7.74 7.49
C PHE A 167 -5.73 6.40 7.61
N ALA A 168 -5.17 5.42 8.33
CA ALA A 168 -5.80 4.11 8.50
C ALA A 168 -7.18 4.18 9.18
N SER A 169 -7.37 5.09 10.15
CA SER A 169 -8.61 5.16 10.93
C SER A 169 -9.72 5.99 10.28
N GLU A 170 -9.42 7.06 9.54
CA GLU A 170 -10.42 7.90 8.87
C GLU A 170 -10.66 7.40 7.43
N PHE A 171 -9.60 7.23 6.66
CA PHE A 171 -9.68 6.72 5.29
C PHE A 171 -10.13 5.26 5.28
N GLY A 172 -9.48 4.42 6.09
CA GLY A 172 -9.81 2.99 6.16
C GLY A 172 -11.27 2.74 6.55
N LYS A 173 -11.82 3.49 7.53
CA LYS A 173 -13.25 3.38 7.88
C LYS A 173 -14.17 3.74 6.72
N THR A 174 -13.82 4.76 5.93
CA THR A 174 -14.61 5.18 4.77
C THR A 174 -14.65 4.08 3.72
N CYS A 175 -13.51 3.49 3.39
CA CYS A 175 -13.44 2.35 2.47
C CYS A 175 -14.21 1.14 2.99
N HIS A 176 -14.02 0.74 4.25
CA HIS A 176 -14.75 -0.37 4.85
C HIS A 176 -16.27 -0.16 4.81
N SER A 177 -16.74 1.05 5.15
CA SER A 177 -18.17 1.36 5.10
C SER A 177 -18.74 1.22 3.69
N ILE A 178 -18.00 1.59 2.65
CA ILE A 178 -18.46 1.40 1.26
C ILE A 178 -18.48 -0.08 0.89
N PHE A 179 -17.44 -0.84 1.26
CA PHE A 179 -17.42 -2.29 1.03
C PHE A 179 -18.59 -3.00 1.72
N ASP A 180 -18.93 -2.61 2.95
CA ASP A 180 -20.07 -3.19 3.67
C ASP A 180 -21.40 -2.84 3.00
N SER A 181 -21.55 -1.63 2.47
CA SER A 181 -22.72 -1.28 1.64
C SER A 181 -22.83 -2.16 0.40
N ILE A 182 -21.71 -2.40 -0.30
CA ILE A 182 -21.70 -3.31 -1.47
C ILE A 182 -22.10 -4.73 -1.06
N ARG A 183 -21.51 -5.26 0.02
CA ARG A 183 -21.84 -6.61 0.53
C ARG A 183 -23.30 -6.76 0.93
N ASN A 184 -23.92 -5.70 1.45
CA ASN A 184 -25.34 -5.73 1.76
C ASN A 184 -26.18 -5.84 0.49
N ILE A 185 -25.85 -5.06 -0.56
CA ILE A 185 -26.52 -5.18 -1.86
C ILE A 185 -26.29 -6.57 -2.46
N GLU A 186 -25.07 -7.12 -2.40
CA GLU A 186 -24.78 -8.50 -2.85
C GLU A 186 -25.68 -9.52 -2.13
N ARG A 187 -25.88 -9.35 -0.82
CA ARG A 187 -26.74 -10.23 -0.01
C ARG A 187 -28.20 -10.09 -0.42
N ASP A 188 -28.68 -8.86 -0.65
CA ASP A 188 -30.04 -8.61 -1.11
C ASP A 188 -30.29 -9.31 -2.47
N VAL A 189 -29.36 -9.15 -3.41
CA VAL A 189 -29.42 -9.80 -4.74
C VAL A 189 -29.46 -11.32 -4.64
N ALA A 190 -28.67 -11.92 -3.74
CA ALA A 190 -28.67 -13.36 -3.52
C ALA A 190 -30.00 -13.90 -2.94
N THR A 191 -30.83 -13.03 -2.36
CA THR A 191 -32.09 -13.40 -1.72
C THR A 191 -33.35 -13.03 -2.53
N CYS A 192 -33.22 -12.42 -3.72
CA CYS A 192 -34.32 -11.84 -4.50
C CYS A 192 -35.22 -12.82 -5.30
#